data_AF-A0A2N7QFV9-F1
#
_entry.id   AF-A0A2N7QFV9-F1
#
_cell.length_a   1.000
_cell.length_b   1.000
_cell.length_c   1.000
_cell.angle_alpha   90.00
_cell.angle_beta   90.00
_cell.angle_gamma   90.00
#
_symmetry.space_group_name_H-M   'P 1'
#
loop_
_entity.id
_entity.type
_entity.pdbx_description
1 polymer ?
#
loop_
_entity_poly.entity_id
_entity_poly.type
_entity_poly.pdbx_seq_one_letter_code
_entity_poly.pdbx_strand_id
1 'polypeptide(L)'
;MLKNLKYLRIIDPDPTSLILEKIRIADELFTDWGDYFLKDKKFLENLKNYEEAIKKSNKIMNELGTFEECYLCSAVENAGCCKIGLENEVTINILLINMFFKVEIPKNREVPGKCFFVGPTGCKIFARPYLCREYFCNRLL
;
A
#
# COMPACT_ATOMS: atom_id res chain seq x y z
N MET A 1 3.21 -14.97 7.84
CA MET A 1 1.88 -15.61 7.93
C MET A 1 0.82 -14.52 8.04
N LEU A 2 0.01 -14.32 7.01
CA LEU A 2 -0.97 -13.22 6.90
C LEU A 2 -2.09 -13.40 7.95
N LYS A 3 -1.93 -12.82 9.14
CA LYS A 3 -2.85 -12.97 10.30
C LYS A 3 -4.30 -12.49 10.06
N ASN A 4 -4.60 -11.93 8.90
CA ASN A 4 -5.90 -11.33 8.56
C ASN A 4 -6.72 -12.14 7.56
N LEU A 5 -6.29 -13.36 7.17
CA LEU A 5 -7.06 -14.23 6.26
C LEU A 5 -8.45 -14.59 6.81
N LYS A 6 -8.63 -14.60 8.13
CA LYS A 6 -9.92 -14.91 8.77
C LYS A 6 -11.05 -13.93 8.42
N TYR A 7 -10.72 -12.73 7.93
CA TYR A 7 -11.71 -11.74 7.54
C TYR A 7 -12.13 -11.88 6.07
N LEU A 8 -11.37 -12.63 5.26
CA LEU A 8 -11.68 -12.85 3.86
C LEU A 8 -12.90 -13.76 3.74
N ARG A 9 -13.92 -13.32 2.99
CA ARG A 9 -15.07 -14.17 2.68
C ARG A 9 -14.74 -15.19 1.58
N ILE A 10 -13.82 -14.81 0.69
CA ILE A 10 -13.35 -15.63 -0.43
C ILE A 10 -11.81 -15.59 -0.44
N ILE A 11 -11.18 -16.75 -0.58
CA ILE A 11 -9.74 -16.87 -0.82
C ILE A 11 -9.57 -17.32 -2.27
N ASP A 12 -9.25 -16.38 -3.15
CA ASP A 12 -8.96 -16.62 -4.57
C ASP A 12 -7.44 -16.59 -4.78
N PRO A 13 -6.83 -17.59 -5.47
CA PRO A 13 -5.41 -17.54 -5.82
C PRO A 13 -5.07 -16.41 -6.82
N ASP A 14 -6.05 -15.85 -7.55
CA ASP A 14 -5.82 -14.68 -8.39
C ASP A 14 -5.44 -13.45 -7.53
N PRO A 15 -4.26 -12.85 -7.75
CA PRO A 15 -3.81 -11.71 -6.97
C PRO A 15 -4.75 -10.50 -7.02
N THR A 16 -5.47 -10.31 -8.13
CA THR A 16 -6.39 -9.18 -8.31
C THR A 16 -7.66 -9.40 -7.49
N SER A 17 -8.29 -10.58 -7.62
CA SER A 17 -9.44 -10.96 -6.81
C SER A 17 -9.14 -10.85 -5.31
N LEU A 18 -7.98 -11.35 -4.87
CA LEU A 18 -7.61 -11.33 -3.46
C LEU A 18 -7.40 -9.91 -2.91
N ILE A 19 -6.75 -9.02 -3.67
CA ILE A 19 -6.57 -7.64 -3.21
C ILE A 19 -7.89 -6.86 -3.23
N LEU A 20 -8.76 -7.08 -4.22
CA LEU A 20 -10.08 -6.46 -4.27
C LEU A 20 -10.95 -6.88 -3.08
N GLU A 21 -10.89 -8.15 -2.68
CA GLU A 21 -11.59 -8.62 -1.48
C GLU A 21 -11.05 -7.96 -0.20
N LYS A 22 -9.73 -7.79 -0.07
CA LYS A 22 -9.14 -7.05 1.05
C LYS A 22 -9.56 -5.59 1.07
N ILE A 23 -9.65 -4.94 -0.09
CA ILE A 23 -10.14 -3.56 -0.23
C ILE A 23 -11.59 -3.47 0.23
N ARG A 24 -12.45 -4.37 -0.26
CA ARG A 24 -13.87 -4.43 0.13
C ARG A 24 -14.02 -4.58 1.66
N ILE A 25 -13.25 -5.46 2.29
CA ILE A 25 -13.30 -5.67 3.73
C ILE A 25 -12.77 -4.44 4.50
N ALA A 26 -11.70 -3.81 4.00
CA ALA A 26 -11.21 -2.58 4.61
C ALA A 26 -12.25 -1.45 4.53
N ASP A 27 -12.95 -1.30 3.40
CA ASP A 27 -14.04 -0.33 3.24
C ASP A 27 -15.19 -0.59 4.23
N GLU A 28 -15.62 -1.85 4.37
CA GLU A 28 -16.66 -2.23 5.34
C GLU A 28 -16.23 -1.91 6.78
N LEU A 29 -15.02 -2.33 7.16
CA LEU A 29 -14.49 -2.08 8.50
C LEU A 29 -14.33 -0.58 8.78
N PHE A 30 -13.89 0.20 7.79
CA PHE A 30 -13.74 1.64 7.93
C PHE A 30 -15.10 2.34 8.06
N THR A 31 -16.09 1.90 7.29
CA THR A 31 -17.46 2.43 7.34
C THR A 31 -18.10 2.14 8.71
N ASP A 32 -17.94 0.91 9.20
CA ASP A 32 -18.60 0.47 10.44
C ASP A 32 -17.88 0.98 11.71
N TRP A 33 -16.55 1.11 11.67
CA TRP A 33 -15.72 1.34 12.86
C TRP A 33 -14.80 2.57 12.79
N GLY A 34 -14.72 3.28 11.66
CA GLY A 34 -13.80 4.40 11.48
C GLY A 34 -13.97 5.48 12.54
N ASP A 35 -15.22 5.88 12.81
CA ASP A 35 -15.56 6.89 13.83
C ASP A 35 -15.18 6.47 15.25
N TYR A 36 -15.19 5.17 15.54
CA TYR A 36 -14.75 4.65 16.83
C TYR A 36 -13.25 4.88 17.02
N PHE A 37 -12.44 4.53 16.01
CA PHE A 37 -10.98 4.76 16.06
C PHE A 37 -10.62 6.24 16.09
N LEU A 38 -11.36 7.09 15.38
CA LEU A 38 -11.13 8.53 15.38
C LEU A 38 -11.41 9.21 16.73
N LYS A 39 -12.10 8.53 17.65
CA LYS A 39 -12.30 9.00 19.04
C LYS A 39 -11.22 8.51 20.00
N ASP A 40 -10.40 7.53 19.61
CA ASP A 40 -9.32 6.99 20.42
C ASP A 40 -8.05 7.86 20.30
N LYS A 41 -7.73 8.59 21.39
CA LYS A 41 -6.56 9.47 21.45
C LYS A 41 -5.24 8.74 21.21
N LYS A 42 -5.09 7.52 21.73
CA LYS A 42 -3.85 6.74 21.59
C LYS A 42 -3.68 6.26 20.16
N PHE A 43 -4.78 5.89 19.51
CA PHE A 43 -4.77 5.59 18.08
C PHE A 43 -4.32 6.80 17.25
N LEU A 44 -4.91 7.97 17.50
CA LEU A 44 -4.56 9.21 16.78
C LEU A 44 -3.09 9.62 16.99
N GLU A 45 -2.56 9.47 18.21
CA GLU A 45 -1.15 9.73 18.51
C GLU A 45 -0.23 8.80 17.71
N ASN A 46 -0.51 7.50 17.71
CA ASN A 46 0.26 6.52 16.94
C ASN A 46 0.17 6.78 15.43
N LEU A 47 -1.02 7.15 14.94
CA LEU A 47 -1.25 7.47 13.54
C LEU A 47 -0.40 8.68 13.10
N LYS A 48 -0.35 9.73 13.94
CA LYS A 48 0.51 10.91 13.70
C LYS A 48 1.99 10.53 13.70
N ASN A 49 2.44 9.76 14.67
CA ASN A 49 3.84 9.31 14.74
C ASN A 49 4.22 8.49 13.50
N TYR A 50 3.31 7.64 13.01
CA TYR A 50 3.53 6.87 11.80
C TYR A 50 3.55 7.76 10.55
N GLU A 51 2.67 8.75 10.46
CA GLU A 51 2.66 9.74 9.37
C GLU A 51 4.01 10.47 9.27
N GLU A 52 4.55 10.93 10.40
CA GLU A 52 5.85 11.60 10.47
C GLU A 52 6.99 10.67 10.04
N ALA A 53 6.97 9.41 10.46
CA ALA A 53 7.96 8.42 10.04
C ALA A 53 7.91 8.15 8.53
N ILE A 54 6.70 8.04 7.96
CA ILE A 54 6.52 7.90 6.50
C ILE A 54 7.06 9.12 5.78
N LYS A 55 6.72 10.34 6.22
CA LYS A 55 7.18 11.59 5.60
C LYS A 55 8.71 11.69 5.61
N LYS A 56 9.36 11.36 6.73
CA LYS A 56 10.83 11.34 6.84
C LYS A 56 11.45 10.35 5.84
N SER A 57 10.92 9.13 5.79
CA SER A 57 11.39 8.12 4.84
C SER A 57 11.15 8.52 3.39
N ASN A 58 9.97 9.09 3.06
CA ASN A 58 9.65 9.53 1.72
C ASN A 58 10.53 10.71 1.27
N LYS A 59 10.91 11.61 2.19
CA LYS A 59 11.85 12.69 1.90
C LYS A 59 13.20 12.12 1.43
N ILE A 60 13.75 11.17 2.18
CA ILE A 60 15.02 10.51 1.82
C ILE A 60 14.89 9.77 0.48
N MET A 61 13.80 9.02 0.29
CA MET A 61 13.53 8.33 -0.99
C MET A 61 13.47 9.30 -2.17
N ASN A 62 12.88 10.47 -1.97
CA ASN A 62 12.79 11.49 -3.01
C ASN A 62 14.16 12.12 -3.30
N GLU A 63 14.94 12.44 -2.27
CA GLU A 63 16.31 12.96 -2.41
C GLU A 63 17.24 11.98 -3.13
N LEU A 64 17.02 10.67 -2.95
CA LEU A 64 17.75 9.60 -3.64
C LEU A 64 17.17 9.24 -5.03
N GLY A 65 16.15 9.95 -5.52
CA GLY A 65 15.52 9.67 -6.81
C GLY A 65 14.76 8.34 -6.88
N THR A 66 14.47 7.69 -5.74
CA THR A 66 13.90 6.34 -5.70
C THR A 66 12.51 6.27 -6.33
N PHE A 67 11.67 7.30 -6.16
CA PHE A 67 10.32 7.28 -6.73
C PHE A 67 10.33 7.37 -8.25
N GLU A 68 11.20 8.22 -8.80
CA GLU A 68 11.40 8.33 -10.24
C GLU A 68 11.91 7.01 -10.82
N GLU A 69 12.92 6.42 -10.18
CA GLU A 69 13.47 5.13 -10.60
C GLU A 69 12.44 4.00 -10.53
N CYS A 70 11.63 3.97 -9.46
CA CYS A 70 10.52 3.00 -9.37
C CYS A 70 9.51 3.18 -10.50
N TYR A 71 9.20 4.42 -10.90
CA TYR A 71 8.30 4.69 -12.03
C TYR A 71 8.92 4.22 -13.35
N LEU A 72 10.15 4.62 -13.67
CA LEU A 72 10.86 4.22 -14.88
C LEU A 72 10.93 2.70 -15.00
N CYS A 73 11.40 2.04 -13.93
CA CYS A 73 11.56 0.60 -13.90
C CYS A 73 10.22 -0.14 -14.05
N SER A 74 9.15 0.31 -13.38
CA SER A 74 7.87 -0.41 -13.40
C SER A 74 6.97 -0.08 -14.59
N ALA A 75 6.80 1.20 -14.92
CA ALA A 75 5.81 1.65 -15.90
C ALA A 75 6.39 1.86 -17.30
N VAL A 76 7.66 2.26 -17.42
CA VAL A 76 8.30 2.54 -18.72
C VAL A 76 9.00 1.29 -19.26
N GLU A 77 9.83 0.66 -18.44
CA GLU A 77 10.64 -0.50 -18.86
C GLU A 77 9.92 -1.83 -18.67
N ASN A 78 8.75 -1.82 -18.03
CA ASN A 78 8.02 -3.02 -17.65
C ASN A 78 8.87 -4.03 -16.85
N ALA A 79 9.85 -3.54 -16.09
CA ALA A 79 10.73 -4.29 -15.20
C ALA A 79 10.25 -4.15 -13.73
N GLY A 80 11.17 -4.23 -12.77
CA GLY A 80 10.91 -3.87 -11.37
C GLY A 80 10.50 -5.01 -10.46
N CYS A 81 10.68 -4.77 -9.16
CA CYS A 81 10.30 -5.67 -8.08
C CYS A 81 8.79 -5.68 -7.80
N CYS A 82 8.07 -4.63 -8.21
CA CYS A 82 6.62 -4.47 -8.03
C CYS A 82 5.78 -5.29 -9.04
N LYS A 83 6.00 -6.60 -9.08
CA LYS A 83 5.28 -7.54 -9.95
C LYS A 83 3.89 -7.88 -9.40
N ILE A 84 3.06 -8.45 -10.27
CA ILE A 84 1.79 -9.05 -9.86
C ILE A 84 1.99 -10.03 -8.70
N GLY A 85 1.11 -9.99 -7.72
CA GLY A 85 1.21 -10.76 -6.48
C GLY A 85 1.77 -9.96 -5.30
N LEU A 86 2.64 -8.97 -5.53
CA LEU A 86 3.22 -8.17 -4.45
C LEU A 86 2.16 -7.33 -3.72
N GLU A 87 1.07 -6.97 -4.39
CA GLU A 87 -0.09 -6.33 -3.77
C GLU A 87 -0.63 -7.11 -2.57
N ASN A 88 -0.40 -8.42 -2.49
CA ASN A 88 -0.90 -9.24 -1.39
C ASN A 88 -0.16 -9.03 -0.06
N GLU A 89 1.01 -8.41 -0.08
CA GLU A 89 1.69 -7.94 1.12
C GLU A 89 0.95 -6.74 1.74
N VAL A 90 0.10 -6.06 0.97
CA VAL A 90 -0.83 -5.07 1.51
C VAL A 90 -1.93 -5.80 2.27
N THR A 91 -1.90 -5.63 3.59
CA THR A 91 -2.91 -6.20 4.49
C THR A 91 -4.10 -5.26 4.63
N ILE A 92 -5.23 -5.79 5.10
CA ILE A 92 -6.42 -5.00 5.46
C ILE A 92 -6.04 -3.84 6.41
N ASN A 93 -5.14 -4.07 7.37
CA ASN A 93 -4.71 -3.02 8.31
C ASN A 93 -3.95 -1.89 7.60
N ILE A 94 -3.13 -2.19 6.59
CA ILE A 94 -2.42 -1.17 5.81
C ILE A 94 -3.42 -0.36 4.98
N LEU A 95 -4.44 -1.01 4.41
CA LEU A 95 -5.53 -0.34 3.70
C LEU A 95 -6.30 0.61 4.63
N LEU A 96 -6.70 0.12 5.80
CA LEU A 96 -7.37 0.93 6.82
C LEU A 96 -6.54 2.16 7.22
N ILE A 97 -5.23 1.99 7.47
CA ILE A 97 -4.34 3.12 7.80
C ILE A 97 -4.32 4.16 6.66
N ASN A 98 -4.26 3.73 5.40
CA ASN A 98 -4.34 4.64 4.26
C ASN A 98 -5.70 5.38 4.21
N MET A 99 -6.80 4.71 4.52
CA MET A 99 -8.13 5.33 4.61
C MET A 99 -8.21 6.35 5.75
N PHE A 100 -7.61 6.10 6.91
CA PHE A 100 -7.49 7.09 8.00
C PHE A 100 -6.66 8.32 7.59
N PHE A 101 -5.68 8.13 6.70
CA PHE A 101 -4.95 9.24 6.06
C PHE A 101 -5.71 9.90 4.91
N LYS A 102 -6.95 9.48 4.63
CA LYS A 102 -7.79 9.96 3.53
C LYS A 102 -7.16 9.73 2.15
N VAL A 103 -6.35 8.69 2.02
CA VAL A 103 -5.74 8.28 0.76
C VAL A 103 -6.77 7.50 -0.04
N GLU A 104 -7.00 7.91 -1.29
CA GLU A 104 -7.88 7.19 -2.19
C GLU A 104 -7.28 5.84 -2.56
N ILE A 105 -7.98 4.75 -2.23
CA ILE A 105 -7.57 3.40 -2.58
C ILE A 105 -7.96 3.14 -4.05
N PRO A 106 -7.02 2.72 -4.92
CA PRO A 106 -7.33 2.41 -6.30
C PRO A 106 -8.41 1.34 -6.41
N LYS A 107 -9.32 1.50 -7.38
CA LYS A 107 -10.36 0.49 -7.69
C LYS A 107 -9.95 -0.46 -8.79
N ASN A 108 -8.98 -0.06 -9.61
CA ASN A 108 -8.48 -0.80 -10.76
C ASN A 108 -6.96 -0.70 -10.84
N ARG A 109 -6.35 -1.69 -11.49
CA ARG A 109 -4.93 -1.69 -11.81
C ARG A 109 -4.68 -0.71 -12.97
N GLU A 110 -3.79 0.26 -12.77
CA GLU A 110 -3.45 1.25 -13.81
C GLU A 110 -2.33 0.75 -14.73
N VAL A 111 -1.37 0.00 -14.19
CA VAL A 111 -0.24 -0.55 -14.96
C VAL A 111 -0.42 -2.08 -15.13
N PRO A 112 -0.72 -2.58 -16.34
CA PRO A 112 -0.93 -4.00 -16.59
C PRO A 112 0.26 -4.86 -16.15
N GLY A 113 0.00 -5.99 -15.47
CA GLY A 113 1.04 -6.94 -15.03
C GLY A 113 1.92 -6.48 -13.86
N LYS A 114 1.70 -5.28 -13.30
CA LYS A 114 2.40 -4.75 -12.11
C LYS A 114 1.50 -4.70 -10.91
N CYS A 115 2.06 -4.61 -9.71
CA CYS A 115 1.32 -4.49 -8.44
C CYS A 115 0.10 -3.56 -8.54
N PHE A 116 -1.00 -3.94 -7.88
CA PHE A 116 -2.30 -3.25 -7.96
C PHE A 116 -2.23 -1.76 -7.58
N PHE A 117 -1.26 -1.39 -6.74
CA PHE A 117 -1.07 -0.03 -6.24
C PHE A 117 -0.01 0.76 -7.01
N VAL A 118 0.64 0.20 -8.03
CA VAL A 118 1.56 0.96 -8.89
C VAL A 118 0.75 1.79 -9.89
N GLY A 119 1.04 3.09 -9.95
CA GLY A 119 0.54 4.03 -10.95
C GLY A 119 1.67 4.69 -11.74
N PRO A 120 1.32 5.62 -12.66
CA PRO A 120 2.27 6.27 -13.57
C PRO A 120 3.19 7.30 -12.89
N THR A 121 3.09 7.47 -11.58
CA THR A 121 3.99 8.34 -10.81
C THR A 121 4.50 7.62 -9.55
N GLY A 122 4.44 6.28 -9.56
CA GLY A 122 4.82 5.43 -8.44
C GLY A 122 3.62 4.88 -7.68
N CYS A 123 3.86 4.41 -6.46
CA CYS A 123 2.85 3.72 -5.67
C CYS A 123 1.78 4.67 -5.12
N LYS A 124 0.51 4.36 -5.37
CA LYS A 124 -0.69 5.16 -5.03
C LYS A 124 -1.10 5.09 -3.55
N ILE A 125 -0.50 4.21 -2.75
CA ILE A 125 -0.72 4.16 -1.30
C ILE A 125 0.42 4.84 -0.54
N PHE A 126 0.06 5.54 0.52
CA PHE A 126 0.94 6.32 1.37
C PHE A 126 1.64 5.44 2.42
N ALA A 127 0.86 4.71 3.21
CA ALA A 127 1.38 3.65 4.07
C ALA A 127 1.60 2.40 3.23
N ARG A 128 2.80 1.83 3.31
CA ARG A 128 3.26 0.73 2.44
C ARG A 128 3.75 -0.43 3.31
N PRO A 129 3.60 -1.70 2.86
CA PRO A 129 4.26 -2.84 3.50
C PRO A 129 5.77 -2.62 3.61
N TYR A 130 6.37 -3.21 4.63
CA TYR A 130 7.82 -3.13 4.85
C TYR A 130 8.62 -3.62 3.63
N LEU A 131 8.19 -4.71 2.98
CA LEU A 131 8.83 -5.27 1.78
C LEU A 131 8.85 -4.28 0.61
N CYS A 132 7.87 -3.39 0.50
CA CYS A 132 7.84 -2.36 -0.54
C CYS A 132 8.83 -1.21 -0.27
N ARG A 133 9.50 -1.21 0.88
CA ARG A 133 10.55 -0.27 1.28
C ARG A 133 11.91 -0.93 1.42
N GLU A 134 12.10 -2.21 1.05
CA GLU A 134 13.45 -2.78 1.03
C GLU A 134 14.24 -2.18 -0.15
N TYR A 135 15.02 -1.14 0.16
CA TYR A 135 15.76 -0.23 -0.73
C TYR A 135 16.95 -0.84 -1.49
N PHE A 136 17.05 -2.17 -1.59
CA PHE A 136 18.12 -2.83 -2.33
C PHE A 136 17.86 -2.81 -3.85
N CYS A 137 17.46 -1.64 -4.37
CA CYS A 137 17.38 -1.44 -5.79
C CYS A 137 18.80 -1.24 -6.33
N ASN A 138 19.34 -2.26 -7.00
CA ASN A 138 20.66 -2.19 -7.64
C ASN A 138 20.77 -1.08 -8.70
N ARG A 139 19.67 -0.41 -9.06
CA ARG A 139 19.65 0.71 -10.01
C ARG A 139 19.93 2.06 -9.33
N LEU A 140 19.96 2.08 -8.00
CA LEU A 140 20.27 3.26 -7.16
C LEU A 140 21.63 3.12 -6.44
N LEU A 141 22.39 2.07 -6.76
CA LEU A 141 23.76 1.80 -6.28
C LEU A 141 24.76 2.09 -7.40
#